data_AF-A0A1E1WL06-F1
#
_entry.id   AF-A0A1E1WL06-F1
#
_cell.length_a   1.000
_cell.length_b   1.000
_cell.length_c   1.000
_cell.angle_alpha   90.00
_cell.angle_beta   90.00
_cell.angle_gamma   90.00
#
_symmetry.space_group_name_H-M   'P 1'
#
loop_
_entity.id
_entity.type
_entity.pdbx_description
1 polymer ?
#
loop_
_entity_poly.entity_id
_entity_poly.type
_entity_poly.pdbx_seq_one_letter_code
_entity_poly.pdbx_strand_id
1 'polypeptide(L)'
;LPKEWTIVQLTAPYNPNENIKPLSEYRTEINSIYLSVFTNDYLDKTGMGPININVPANVTKEGEKPLFTELYSLLDDNYKTIDNAQLLNNKRLVQNYWNRREDVDLRMKSVLNVMDKEWLGGWGSLLTGKLEDSSWRDKVIKLVDSTISDW
;
A
#
# COMPACT_ATOMS: atom_id res chain seq x y z
N LEU A 1 -10.22 16.64 15.25
CA LEU A 1 -10.19 15.18 15.50
C LEU A 1 -9.40 14.94 16.80
N PRO A 2 -9.56 13.80 17.48
CA PRO A 2 -8.74 13.47 18.65
C PRO A 2 -7.24 13.57 18.33
N LYS A 3 -6.43 13.96 19.33
CA LYS A 3 -4.99 14.22 19.15
C LYS A 3 -4.23 12.98 18.70
N GLU A 4 -4.73 11.83 19.12
CA GLU A 4 -4.17 10.50 18.87
C GLU A 4 -4.53 9.97 17.48
N TRP A 5 -5.43 10.67 16.75
CA TRP A 5 -5.91 10.20 15.46
C TRP A 5 -5.13 10.83 14.32
N THR A 6 -4.65 9.96 13.43
CA THR A 6 -4.05 10.31 12.15
C THR A 6 -4.99 9.87 11.04
N ILE A 7 -5.32 10.78 10.13
CA ILE A 7 -6.02 10.43 8.90
C ILE A 7 -4.97 10.28 7.80
N VAL A 8 -5.01 9.14 7.13
CA VAL A 8 -4.21 8.87 5.96
C VAL A 8 -5.14 8.73 4.77
N GLN A 9 -4.94 9.58 3.78
CA GLN A 9 -5.65 9.53 2.51
C GLN A 9 -4.72 8.96 1.45
N LEU A 10 -5.16 7.88 0.81
CA LEU A 10 -4.52 7.24 -0.33
C LEU A 10 -5.32 7.59 -1.58
N THR A 11 -4.66 8.15 -2.58
CA THR A 11 -5.29 8.47 -3.87
C THR A 11 -4.41 8.02 -5.03
N ALA A 12 -5.04 7.59 -6.11
CA ALA A 12 -4.36 7.35 -7.37
C ALA A 12 -4.32 8.64 -8.21
N PRO A 13 -3.35 8.79 -9.11
CA PRO A 13 -3.38 9.85 -10.10
C PRO A 13 -4.65 9.82 -10.95
N TYR A 14 -5.10 11.01 -11.33
CA TYR A 14 -6.21 11.12 -12.25
C TYR A 14 -5.89 10.39 -13.56
N ASN A 15 -6.75 9.43 -13.92
CA ASN A 15 -6.67 8.74 -15.20
C ASN A 15 -7.91 9.12 -16.04
N PRO A 16 -7.76 9.85 -17.17
CA PRO A 16 -8.89 10.22 -18.00
C PRO A 16 -9.59 9.01 -18.63
N ASN A 17 -8.89 7.88 -18.76
CA ASN A 17 -9.46 6.64 -19.30
C ASN A 17 -10.59 6.09 -18.41
N GLU A 18 -10.65 6.44 -17.13
CA GLU A 18 -11.73 5.99 -16.23
C GLU A 18 -13.12 6.41 -16.71
N ASN A 19 -13.22 7.53 -17.42
CA ASN A 19 -14.48 8.07 -17.92
C ASN A 19 -14.94 7.41 -19.23
N ILE A 20 -14.06 6.71 -19.93
CA ILE A 20 -14.26 6.28 -21.33
C ILE A 20 -14.17 4.77 -21.46
N LYS A 21 -13.26 4.13 -20.73
CA LYS A 21 -12.96 2.70 -20.83
C LYS A 21 -13.63 1.89 -19.73
N PRO A 22 -13.99 0.62 -19.99
CA PRO A 22 -14.46 -0.27 -18.96
C PRO A 22 -13.38 -0.50 -17.89
N LEU A 23 -13.85 -0.79 -16.68
CA LEU A 23 -13.06 -0.97 -15.46
C LEU A 23 -11.85 -1.92 -15.61
N SER A 24 -11.98 -2.93 -16.47
CA SER A 24 -10.94 -3.93 -16.74
C SER A 24 -9.74 -3.38 -17.52
N GLU A 25 -9.89 -2.28 -18.25
CA GLU A 25 -8.88 -1.79 -19.19
C GLU A 25 -7.96 -0.70 -18.62
N TYR A 26 -8.41 0.07 -17.62
CA TYR A 26 -7.61 1.17 -17.06
C TYR A 26 -7.03 0.86 -15.67
N ARG A 27 -7.54 -0.17 -14.98
CA ARG A 27 -7.12 -0.52 -13.60
C ARG A 27 -5.67 -1.00 -13.47
N THR A 28 -5.05 -1.41 -14.58
CA THR A 28 -3.67 -1.91 -14.60
C THR A 28 -2.63 -0.79 -14.66
N GLU A 29 -3.05 0.47 -14.87
CA GLU A 29 -2.16 1.61 -15.14
C GLU A 29 -1.90 2.50 -13.91
N ILE A 30 -1.81 1.92 -12.70
CA ILE A 30 -1.44 2.70 -11.52
C ILE A 30 0.09 2.83 -11.47
N ASN A 31 0.57 4.02 -11.83
CA ASN A 31 2.00 4.34 -11.89
C ASN A 31 2.53 5.05 -10.64
N SER A 32 1.65 5.43 -9.71
CA SER A 32 2.02 6.09 -8.45
C SER A 32 0.86 6.09 -7.46
N ILE A 33 1.17 6.31 -6.18
CA ILE A 33 0.20 6.59 -5.11
C ILE A 33 0.51 7.96 -4.54
N TYR A 34 -0.51 8.80 -4.41
CA TYR A 34 -0.47 10.00 -3.60
C TYR A 34 -0.93 9.68 -2.18
N LEU A 35 -0.08 9.98 -1.21
CA LEU A 35 -0.33 9.80 0.21
C LEU A 35 -0.40 11.16 0.88
N SER A 36 -1.52 11.45 1.53
CA SER A 36 -1.74 12.65 2.33
C SER A 36 -1.99 12.26 3.78
N VAL A 37 -1.19 12.79 4.69
CA VAL A 37 -1.28 12.51 6.13
C VAL A 37 -1.69 13.76 6.87
N PHE A 38 -2.80 13.65 7.60
CA PHE A 38 -3.36 14.69 8.44
C PHE A 38 -3.29 14.24 9.90
N THR A 39 -2.66 15.03 10.76
CA THR A 39 -2.56 14.78 12.21
C THR A 39 -2.87 16.06 12.98
N ASN A 40 -3.48 15.93 14.16
CA ASN A 40 -3.95 17.07 14.96
C ASN A 40 -2.95 17.55 16.03
N ASP A 41 -1.88 16.80 16.36
CA ASP A 41 -1.07 17.14 17.54
C ASP A 41 0.35 17.67 17.25
N TYR A 42 0.92 17.39 16.07
CA TYR A 42 2.34 17.67 15.81
C TYR A 42 2.62 18.56 14.61
N LEU A 43 1.73 18.61 13.61
CA LEU A 43 1.88 19.52 12.47
C LEU A 43 1.76 20.99 12.87
N ASP A 44 0.86 21.29 13.82
CA ASP A 44 0.69 22.64 14.36
C ASP A 44 1.96 23.17 15.07
N LYS A 45 2.80 22.28 15.61
CA LYS A 45 4.03 22.66 16.34
C LYS A 45 5.20 23.00 15.42
N THR A 46 5.22 22.47 14.20
CA THR A 46 6.30 22.69 13.22
C THR A 46 5.94 23.73 12.17
N GLY A 47 4.69 24.24 12.16
CA GLY A 47 4.17 25.10 11.10
C GLY A 47 4.10 24.38 9.74
N MET A 48 4.32 23.06 9.71
CA MET A 48 4.17 22.26 8.52
C MET A 48 2.70 21.88 8.36
N GLY A 49 2.13 22.14 7.19
CA GLY A 49 0.80 21.63 6.84
C GLY A 49 0.79 20.09 6.68
N PRO A 50 -0.33 19.52 6.21
CA PRO A 50 -0.43 18.09 5.93
C PRO A 50 0.75 17.56 5.10
N ILE A 51 1.26 16.38 5.46
CA ILE A 51 2.35 15.76 4.71
C ILE A 51 1.75 15.16 3.44
N ASN A 52 2.19 15.64 2.29
CA ASN A 52 1.77 15.14 0.98
C ASN A 52 2.99 14.58 0.26
N ILE A 53 2.92 13.31 -0.14
CA ILE A 53 3.98 12.66 -0.90
C ILE A 53 3.42 11.96 -2.12
N ASN A 54 4.24 11.91 -3.17
CA ASN A 54 4.01 11.08 -4.34
C ASN A 54 4.96 9.88 -4.28
N VAL A 55 4.41 8.67 -4.22
CA VAL A 55 5.16 7.42 -4.20
C VAL A 55 5.05 6.80 -5.60
N PRO A 56 6.03 7.00 -6.50
CA PRO A 56 6.02 6.37 -7.80
C PRO A 56 6.03 4.85 -7.64
N ALA A 57 5.26 4.15 -8.48
CA ALA A 57 5.35 2.71 -8.58
C ALA A 57 6.78 2.34 -8.96
N ASN A 58 7.37 1.41 -8.20
CA ASN A 58 8.67 0.88 -8.56
C ASN A 58 8.47 0.12 -9.88
N VAL A 59 8.89 0.74 -10.98
CA VAL A 59 8.63 0.23 -12.33
C VAL A 59 9.40 -1.08 -12.44
N THR A 60 8.63 -2.16 -12.62
CA THR A 60 9.03 -3.57 -12.75
C THR A 60 10.48 -3.79 -13.21
N LYS A 61 11.17 -4.73 -12.56
CA LYS A 61 12.34 -5.38 -13.16
C LYS A 61 11.92 -6.03 -14.49
N GLU A 62 12.77 -5.95 -15.50
CA GLU A 62 12.50 -6.45 -16.84
C GLU A 62 12.07 -7.94 -16.79
N GLY A 63 10.84 -8.26 -17.22
CA GLY A 63 10.28 -9.61 -17.24
C GLY A 63 9.23 -9.95 -16.16
N GLU A 64 9.02 -9.09 -15.16
CA GLU A 64 7.97 -9.30 -14.14
C GLU A 64 6.60 -8.76 -14.60
N LYS A 65 5.52 -9.46 -14.25
CA LYS A 65 4.17 -8.92 -14.45
C LYS A 65 3.99 -7.68 -13.56
N PRO A 66 3.33 -6.62 -14.05
CA PRO A 66 3.01 -5.48 -13.22
C PRO A 66 2.28 -5.92 -11.95
N LEU A 67 2.71 -5.40 -10.79
CA LEU A 67 2.18 -5.75 -9.46
C LEU A 67 0.65 -5.75 -9.41
N PHE A 68 0.04 -4.77 -10.06
CA PHE A 68 -1.42 -4.63 -10.15
C PHE A 68 -2.08 -5.71 -10.98
N THR A 69 -1.48 -6.09 -12.11
CA THR A 69 -1.98 -7.19 -12.93
C THR A 69 -2.00 -8.50 -12.13
N GLU A 70 -0.96 -8.73 -11.31
CA GLU A 70 -0.91 -9.90 -10.43
C GLU A 70 -1.95 -9.83 -9.31
N LEU A 71 -2.12 -8.66 -8.65
CA LEU A 71 -3.13 -8.47 -7.62
C LEU A 71 -4.56 -8.72 -8.15
N TYR A 72 -4.90 -8.18 -9.32
CA TYR A 72 -6.22 -8.39 -9.90
C TYR A 72 -6.44 -9.84 -10.35
N SER A 73 -5.42 -10.47 -10.91
CA SER A 73 -5.42 -11.90 -11.23
C SER A 73 -5.71 -12.76 -9.99
N LEU A 74 -5.08 -12.43 -8.85
CA LEU A 74 -5.33 -13.11 -7.58
C LEU A 74 -6.74 -12.93 -7.05
N LEU A 75 -7.30 -11.72 -7.16
CA LEU A 75 -8.67 -11.46 -6.75
C LEU A 75 -9.66 -12.27 -7.59
N ASP A 76 -9.47 -12.32 -8.91
CA ASP A 76 -10.30 -13.11 -9.83
C ASP A 76 -10.20 -14.63 -9.52
N ASP A 77 -8.99 -15.15 -9.33
CA ASP A 77 -8.76 -16.54 -8.92
C ASP A 77 -9.45 -16.87 -7.58
N ASN A 78 -9.38 -15.94 -6.62
CA ASN A 78 -10.01 -16.10 -5.32
C ASN A 78 -11.55 -16.12 -5.42
N TYR A 79 -12.15 -15.19 -6.17
CA TYR A 79 -13.60 -15.16 -6.38
C TYR A 79 -14.10 -16.44 -7.05
N LYS A 80 -13.44 -16.87 -8.15
CA LYS A 80 -13.75 -18.14 -8.81
C LYS A 80 -13.62 -19.33 -7.88
N THR A 81 -12.62 -19.34 -7.00
CA THR A 81 -12.43 -20.42 -6.03
C THR A 81 -13.58 -20.45 -5.03
N ILE A 82 -14.02 -19.29 -4.53
CA ILE A 82 -15.16 -19.16 -3.62
C ILE A 82 -16.46 -19.62 -4.27
N ASP A 83 -16.73 -19.21 -5.51
CA ASP A 83 -17.95 -19.60 -6.23
C ASP A 83 -18.04 -21.13 -6.43
N ASN A 84 -16.89 -21.75 -6.73
CA ASN A 84 -16.80 -23.20 -6.90
C ASN A 84 -16.94 -23.99 -5.58
N ALA A 85 -16.91 -23.33 -4.42
CA ALA A 85 -17.06 -24.01 -3.13
C ALA A 85 -18.41 -24.70 -2.98
N GLN A 86 -19.44 -24.20 -3.66
CA GLN A 86 -20.80 -24.78 -3.64
C GLN A 86 -20.91 -26.11 -4.41
N LEU A 87 -19.95 -26.39 -5.31
CA LEU A 87 -19.93 -27.58 -6.17
C LEU A 87 -19.09 -28.73 -5.59
N LEU A 88 -18.58 -28.59 -4.37
CA LEU A 88 -17.72 -29.56 -3.71
C LEU A 88 -18.53 -30.77 -3.24
N ASN A 89 -18.46 -31.87 -3.99
CA ASN A 89 -19.24 -33.08 -3.72
C ASN A 89 -18.40 -34.31 -3.33
N ASN A 90 -17.06 -34.21 -3.34
CA ASN A 90 -16.19 -35.32 -2.96
C ASN A 90 -14.88 -34.86 -2.33
N LYS A 91 -14.21 -35.79 -1.63
CA LYS A 91 -12.97 -35.54 -0.88
C LYS A 91 -11.83 -35.00 -1.76
N ARG A 92 -11.73 -35.42 -3.02
CA ARG A 92 -10.70 -34.95 -3.96
C ARG A 92 -10.91 -33.48 -4.32
N LEU A 93 -12.14 -33.08 -4.59
CA LEU A 93 -12.50 -31.70 -4.90
C LEU A 93 -12.29 -30.79 -3.69
N VAL A 94 -12.64 -31.26 -2.50
CA VAL A 94 -12.37 -30.53 -1.24
C VAL A 94 -10.86 -30.31 -1.06
N GLN A 95 -10.03 -31.33 -1.28
CA GLN A 95 -8.57 -31.17 -1.19
C GLN A 95 -8.04 -30.18 -2.24
N ASN A 96 -8.50 -30.28 -3.49
CA ASN A 96 -8.09 -29.37 -4.55
C ASN A 96 -8.49 -27.91 -4.26
N TYR A 97 -9.66 -27.70 -3.65
CA TYR A 97 -10.11 -26.39 -3.20
C TYR A 97 -9.18 -25.79 -2.13
N TRP A 98 -8.82 -26.58 -1.11
CA TRP A 98 -7.91 -26.11 -0.06
C TRP A 98 -6.51 -25.79 -0.60
N ASN A 99 -5.96 -26.65 -1.47
CA ASN A 99 -4.67 -26.40 -2.10
C ASN A 99 -4.68 -25.11 -2.92
N ARG A 100 -5.76 -24.81 -3.65
CA ARG A 100 -5.90 -23.55 -4.41
C ARG A 100 -5.98 -22.34 -3.50
N ARG A 101 -6.70 -22.41 -2.38
CA ARG A 101 -6.76 -21.31 -1.41
C ARG A 101 -5.41 -21.04 -0.75
N GLU A 102 -4.63 -22.07 -0.48
CA GLU A 102 -3.28 -21.94 0.04
C GLU A 102 -2.36 -21.24 -0.96
N ASP A 103 -2.43 -21.61 -2.25
CA ASP A 103 -1.68 -20.92 -3.31
C ASP A 103 -2.05 -19.43 -3.41
N VAL A 104 -3.35 -19.12 -3.38
CA VAL A 104 -3.85 -17.73 -3.39
C VAL A 104 -3.34 -16.96 -2.17
N ASP A 105 -3.35 -17.55 -0.97
CA ASP A 105 -2.85 -16.91 0.26
C ASP A 105 -1.34 -16.61 0.16
N LEU A 106 -0.55 -17.58 -0.30
CA LEU A 106 0.90 -17.41 -0.49
C LEU A 106 1.22 -16.31 -1.50
N ARG A 107 0.53 -16.30 -2.65
CA ARG A 107 0.70 -15.27 -3.68
C ARG A 107 0.26 -13.89 -3.18
N MET A 108 -0.84 -13.79 -2.43
CA MET A 108 -1.30 -12.54 -1.82
C MET A 108 -0.26 -11.97 -0.83
N LYS A 109 0.30 -12.82 0.04
CA LYS A 109 1.38 -12.42 0.95
C LYS A 109 2.61 -11.91 0.22
N SER A 110 2.97 -12.55 -0.90
CA SER A 110 4.06 -12.11 -1.75
C SER A 110 3.82 -10.72 -2.33
N VAL A 111 2.64 -10.48 -2.92
CA VAL A 111 2.25 -9.17 -3.48
C VAL A 111 2.26 -8.09 -2.40
N LEU A 112 1.69 -8.36 -1.22
CA LEU A 112 1.70 -7.42 -0.09
C LEU A 112 3.12 -7.08 0.37
N ASN A 113 4.03 -8.06 0.40
CA ASN A 113 5.43 -7.83 0.78
C ASN A 113 6.17 -6.96 -0.26
N VAL A 114 5.88 -7.10 -1.55
CA VAL A 114 6.41 -6.21 -2.60
C VAL A 114 5.83 -4.80 -2.46
N MET A 115 4.51 -4.67 -2.23
CA MET A 115 3.88 -3.37 -1.98
C MET A 115 4.49 -2.66 -0.76
N ASP A 116 4.73 -3.38 0.33
CA ASP A 116 5.28 -2.82 1.57
C ASP A 116 6.77 -2.44 1.41
N LYS A 117 7.61 -3.38 0.96
CA LYS A 117 9.07 -3.17 0.95
C LYS A 117 9.58 -2.40 -0.26
N GLU A 118 9.07 -2.71 -1.45
CA GLU A 118 9.62 -2.18 -2.69
C GLU A 118 8.88 -0.95 -3.17
N TRP A 119 7.56 -0.88 -2.96
CA TRP A 119 6.78 0.27 -3.40
C TRP A 119 6.67 1.36 -2.32
N LEU A 120 6.09 1.05 -1.15
CA LEU A 120 5.98 2.01 -0.06
C LEU A 120 7.35 2.30 0.57
N GLY A 121 8.15 1.26 0.79
CA GLY A 121 9.48 1.36 1.38
C GLY A 121 9.45 2.16 2.69
N GLY A 122 10.32 3.16 2.81
CA GLY A 122 10.39 4.02 4.00
C GLY A 122 9.12 4.83 4.28
N TRP A 123 8.28 5.06 3.26
CA TRP A 123 7.02 5.79 3.39
C TRP A 123 5.93 4.99 4.10
N GLY A 124 6.06 3.67 4.22
CA GLY A 124 5.12 2.83 4.98
C GLY A 124 5.00 3.27 6.45
N SER A 125 6.05 3.90 7.01
CA SER A 125 6.05 4.46 8.36
C SER A 125 5.03 5.58 8.58
N LEU A 126 4.51 6.19 7.52
CA LEU A 126 3.47 7.21 7.56
C LEU A 126 2.05 6.64 7.71
N LEU A 127 1.87 5.34 7.45
CA LEU A 127 0.61 4.63 7.64
C LEU A 127 0.37 4.25 9.11
N THR A 128 1.38 4.43 9.97
CA THR A 128 1.29 4.13 11.39
C THR A 128 0.89 5.39 12.16
N GLY A 129 -0.18 5.28 12.97
CA GLY A 129 -0.56 6.34 13.90
C GLY A 129 0.53 6.50 14.95
N LYS A 130 1.02 7.74 15.15
CA LYS A 130 2.10 8.02 16.09
C LYS A 130 1.60 8.95 17.19
N LEU A 131 1.67 8.46 18.42
CA LEU A 131 1.85 9.32 19.58
C LEU A 131 3.36 9.59 19.67
N GLU A 132 3.77 10.81 19.33
CA GLU A 132 5.17 11.21 19.30
C GLU A 132 5.61 11.77 20.66
N ASP A 133 6.74 11.27 21.17
CA ASP A 133 7.45 11.86 22.29
C ASP A 133 8.35 12.99 21.77
N SER A 134 8.01 14.23 22.11
CA SER A 134 8.74 15.42 21.67
C SER A 134 10.21 15.42 22.10
N SER A 135 10.57 14.72 23.19
CA SER A 135 11.95 14.67 23.66
C SER A 135 12.87 13.91 22.70
N TRP A 136 12.36 12.87 22.04
CA TRP A 136 13.11 12.11 21.04
C TRP A 136 13.23 12.87 19.74
N ARG A 137 12.16 13.51 19.30
CA ARG A 137 12.16 14.41 18.14
C ARG A 137 13.25 15.48 18.26
N ASP A 138 13.28 16.20 19.37
CA ASP A 138 14.22 17.31 19.57
C ASP A 138 15.68 16.84 19.62
N LYS A 139 15.94 15.62 20.10
CA LYS A 139 17.27 14.99 20.02
C LYS A 139 17.67 14.68 18.58
N VAL A 140 16.76 14.15 17.78
CA VAL A 140 17.01 13.84 16.37
C VAL A 140 17.28 15.12 15.58
N ILE A 141 16.48 16.18 15.80
CA ILE A 141 16.69 17.50 15.17
C ILE A 141 18.10 18.00 15.49
N LYS A 142 18.49 18.04 16.78
CA LYS A 142 19.84 18.49 17.17
C LYS A 142 20.95 17.66 16.54
N LEU A 143 20.78 16.34 16.47
CA LEU A 143 21.78 15.45 15.89
C LEU A 143 21.94 15.71 14.39
N VAL A 144 20.83 15.85 13.66
CA VAL A 144 20.86 16.20 12.23
C VAL A 144 21.47 17.58 12.01
N ASP A 145 21.05 18.59 12.77
CA ASP A 145 21.56 19.96 12.67
C ASP A 145 23.07 20.03 12.94
N SER A 146 23.55 19.34 13.99
CA SER A 146 24.98 19.26 14.29
C SER A 146 25.77 18.57 13.18
N THR A 147 25.25 17.46 12.65
CA THR A 147 25.91 16.70 11.59
C THR A 147 25.99 17.51 10.29
N ILE A 148 24.96 18.29 9.96
CA ILE A 148 24.96 19.18 8.80
C ILE A 148 25.91 20.36 9.01
N SER A 149 25.99 20.90 10.23
CA SER A 149 26.85 22.04 10.55
C SER A 149 28.34 21.69 10.58
N ASP A 150 28.66 20.45 10.91
CA ASP A 150 30.04 19.92 10.96
C ASP A 150 30.58 19.50 9.58
N TRP A 151 29.75 19.55 8.53
CA TRP A 151 30.10 19.16 7.15
C TRP A 151 30.45 20.37 6.27
#